data_AF-A0A940NRM8-F1
#
_entry.id   AF-A0A940NRM8-F1
#
_cell.length_a   1.000
_cell.length_b   1.000
_cell.length_c   1.000
_cell.angle_alpha   90.00
_cell.angle_beta   90.00
_cell.angle_gamma   90.00
#
_symmetry.space_group_name_H-M   'P 1'
#
loop_
_entity.id
_entity.type
_entity.pdbx_description
1 polymer ?
#
loop_
_entity_poly.entity_id
_entity_poly.type
_entity_poly.pdbx_seq_one_letter_code
_entity_poly.pdbx_strand_id
1 'polypeptide(L)'
;MAAGSGMGRGLGPRGFLTEEEKQNMPKVTPQLLLRILSYLKPYWIQFLFVFVAILLSSVVGLLPSIITGRIVDEALMGRNMKLLIQLLIAAFGTLTISQVIGVLESYINAWISQRIIFDMKNQMYNHLQHMPHNFFTSEKQGDIITRMNSDISGVSTVISGTLASIVSNVATVVTTMVALFSMSWQLALVGIVVIPLLILPTKSVGETRWKLLSESQEKRDEMNQMVNETLS
;
A
#
# COMPACT_ATOMS: atom_id res chain seq x y z
N MET A 1 -8.37 -23.35 -33.18
CA MET A 1 -7.51 -23.64 -32.02
C MET A 1 -6.56 -22.46 -31.86
N ALA A 2 -6.91 -21.52 -30.98
CA ALA A 2 -6.13 -20.31 -30.73
C ALA A 2 -5.49 -20.47 -29.35
N ALA A 3 -4.19 -20.77 -29.33
CA ALA A 3 -3.40 -20.83 -28.11
C ALA A 3 -3.05 -19.39 -27.71
N GLY A 4 -3.75 -18.88 -26.70
CA GLY A 4 -3.41 -17.61 -26.05
C GLY A 4 -2.12 -17.79 -25.25
N SER A 5 -0.99 -17.39 -25.85
CA SER A 5 0.31 -17.28 -25.17
C SER A 5 0.39 -15.98 -24.39
N GLY A 6 -0.24 -15.97 -23.21
CA GLY A 6 0.04 -14.97 -22.18
C GLY A 6 1.43 -15.23 -21.57
N MET A 7 2.50 -14.83 -22.27
CA MET A 7 3.86 -14.87 -21.73
C MET A 7 4.22 -13.49 -21.16
N GLY A 8 4.47 -13.49 -19.85
CA GLY A 8 4.70 -12.31 -19.02
C GLY A 8 5.91 -11.50 -19.47
N ARG A 9 5.63 -10.26 -19.87
CA ARG A 9 6.62 -9.22 -20.20
C ARG A 9 6.85 -8.31 -19.01
N GLY A 10 8.11 -8.13 -18.61
CA GLY A 10 8.60 -6.91 -17.96
C GLY A 10 8.95 -7.05 -16.47
N LEU A 11 10.01 -6.39 -16.01
CA LEU A 11 10.16 -6.05 -14.59
C LEU A 11 10.62 -4.59 -14.46
N GLY A 12 9.70 -3.77 -13.93
CA GLY A 12 9.78 -2.34 -13.68
C GLY A 12 8.42 -1.72 -14.02
N PRO A 13 7.88 -0.70 -13.32
CA PRO A 13 6.50 -0.23 -13.52
C PRO A 13 6.17 0.19 -14.97
N ARG A 14 7.21 0.47 -15.77
CA ARG A 14 7.13 0.84 -17.20
C ARG A 14 7.72 -0.21 -18.14
N GLY A 15 8.33 -1.27 -17.63
CA GLY A 15 8.91 -2.37 -18.42
C GLY A 15 7.87 -3.40 -18.89
N PHE A 16 6.67 -3.37 -18.29
CA PHE A 16 5.51 -4.18 -18.71
C PHE A 16 4.73 -3.57 -19.88
N LEU A 17 5.03 -2.32 -20.23
CA LEU A 17 4.27 -1.58 -21.23
C LEU A 17 4.90 -1.84 -22.60
N THR A 18 4.08 -2.31 -23.53
CA THR A 18 4.40 -2.32 -24.97
C THR A 18 4.81 -0.92 -25.43
N GLU A 19 5.54 -0.82 -26.55
CA GLU A 19 5.94 0.49 -27.10
C GLU A 19 4.71 1.39 -27.40
N GLU A 20 3.56 0.78 -27.75
CA GLU A 20 2.27 1.47 -27.86
C GLU A 20 1.74 1.99 -26.51
N GLU A 21 1.83 1.21 -25.44
CA GLU A 21 1.42 1.62 -24.10
C GLU A 21 2.37 2.66 -23.46
N LYS A 22 3.66 2.63 -23.81
CA LYS A 22 4.61 3.68 -23.41
C LYS A 22 4.29 5.02 -24.08
N GLN A 23 3.92 5.01 -25.36
CA GLN A 23 3.49 6.22 -26.08
C GLN A 23 2.14 6.74 -25.60
N ASN A 24 1.20 5.85 -25.25
CA ASN A 24 -0.15 6.22 -24.81
C ASN A 24 -0.30 6.33 -23.29
N MET A 25 0.81 6.45 -22.54
CA MET A 25 0.75 6.54 -21.10
C MET A 25 -0.04 7.80 -20.69
N PRO A 26 -1.16 7.68 -19.95
CA PRO A 26 -1.91 8.84 -19.53
C PRO A 26 -1.00 9.74 -18.69
N LYS A 27 -0.83 10.99 -19.13
CA LYS A 27 -0.11 11.98 -18.33
C LYS A 27 -0.88 12.14 -17.03
N VAL A 28 -0.22 11.85 -15.91
CA VAL A 28 -0.81 12.05 -14.57
C VAL A 28 -0.98 13.55 -14.36
N THR A 29 -2.13 14.09 -14.74
CA THR A 29 -2.45 15.49 -14.54
C THR A 29 -3.07 15.70 -13.15
N PRO A 30 -2.88 16.87 -12.54
CA PRO A 30 -3.56 17.22 -11.29
C PRO A 30 -5.09 17.06 -11.38
N GLN A 31 -5.67 17.33 -12.55
CA GLN A 31 -7.12 17.15 -12.80
C GLN A 31 -7.52 15.67 -12.78
N LEU A 32 -6.69 14.76 -13.31
CA LEU A 32 -6.92 13.32 -13.23
C LEU A 32 -6.90 12.85 -11.77
N LEU A 33 -5.94 13.33 -10.98
CA LEU A 33 -5.85 13.03 -9.54
C LEU A 33 -7.06 13.55 -8.78
N LEU A 34 -7.47 14.80 -9.00
CA LEU A 34 -8.68 15.38 -8.41
C LEU A 34 -9.95 14.59 -8.79
N ARG A 35 -10.04 14.10 -10.03
CA ARG A 35 -11.13 13.24 -10.47
C ARG A 35 -11.11 11.89 -9.76
N ILE A 36 -9.96 11.25 -9.61
CA ILE A 36 -9.81 9.99 -8.85
C ILE A 36 -10.18 10.21 -7.38
N LEU A 37 -9.72 11.29 -6.76
CA LEU A 37 -10.09 11.69 -5.40
C LEU A 37 -11.60 11.95 -5.24
N SER A 38 -12.29 12.39 -6.29
CA SER A 38 -13.75 12.55 -6.23
C SER A 38 -14.50 11.22 -6.09
N TYR A 39 -13.93 10.10 -6.57
CA TYR A 39 -14.48 8.75 -6.34
C TYR A 39 -14.29 8.25 -4.90
N LEU A 40 -13.42 8.90 -4.11
CA LEU A 40 -13.26 8.62 -2.68
C LEU A 40 -14.30 9.34 -1.81
N LYS A 41 -14.97 10.38 -2.33
CA LYS A 41 -15.99 11.14 -1.57
C LYS A 41 -17.04 10.26 -0.88
N PRO A 42 -17.62 9.21 -1.51
CA PRO A 42 -18.61 8.36 -0.87
C PRO A 42 -18.07 7.63 0.38
N TYR A 43 -16.75 7.46 0.46
CA TYR A 43 -16.06 6.66 1.47
C TYR A 43 -15.37 7.49 2.55
N TRP A 44 -15.59 8.82 2.60
CA TRP A 44 -14.88 9.73 3.50
C TRP A 44 -15.01 9.38 5.00
N ILE A 45 -16.17 8.86 5.43
CA ILE A 45 -16.40 8.42 6.82
C ILE A 45 -15.49 7.24 7.17
N GLN A 46 -15.27 6.33 6.21
CA GLN A 46 -14.42 5.16 6.41
C GLN A 46 -12.95 5.59 6.54
N PHE A 47 -12.51 6.54 5.71
CA PHE A 47 -11.20 7.17 5.86
C PHE A 47 -11.05 7.91 7.20
N LEU A 48 -12.10 8.57 7.69
CA LEU A 48 -12.09 9.20 9.01
C LEU A 48 -11.88 8.17 10.13
N PHE A 49 -12.57 7.01 10.08
CA PHE A 49 -12.36 5.93 11.05
C PHE A 49 -10.91 5.42 11.03
N VAL A 50 -10.34 5.20 9.85
CA VAL A 50 -8.94 4.79 9.70
C VAL A 50 -8.01 5.85 10.28
N PHE A 51 -8.23 7.12 9.93
CA PHE A 51 -7.43 8.23 10.45
C PHE A 51 -7.47 8.31 11.98
N VAL A 52 -8.65 8.19 12.59
CA VAL A 52 -8.79 8.17 14.06
C VAL A 52 -8.11 6.95 14.66
N ALA A 53 -8.22 5.77 14.04
CA ALA A 53 -7.54 4.56 14.48
C ALA A 53 -6.01 4.73 14.47
N ILE A 54 -5.45 5.37 13.43
CA ILE A 54 -4.02 5.66 13.32
C ILE A 54 -3.56 6.66 14.37
N LEU A 55 -4.36 7.69 14.67
CA LEU A 55 -4.04 8.63 15.75
C LEU A 55 -3.96 7.90 17.09
N LEU A 56 -4.94 7.04 17.37
CA LEU A 56 -4.95 6.22 18.59
C LEU A 56 -3.77 5.23 18.63
N SER A 57 -3.49 4.54 17.53
CA SER A 57 -2.39 3.58 17.43
C SER A 57 -1.04 4.26 17.58
N SER A 58 -0.87 5.46 17.01
CA SER A 58 0.34 6.27 17.17
C SER A 58 0.57 6.67 18.62
N VAL A 59 -0.45 7.19 19.31
CA VAL A 59 -0.33 7.60 20.71
C VAL A 59 0.03 6.40 21.60
N VAL A 60 -0.64 5.26 21.41
CA VAL A 60 -0.39 4.06 22.21
C VAL A 60 0.96 3.43 21.86
N GLY A 61 1.36 3.45 20.60
CA GLY A 61 2.64 2.91 20.12
C GLY A 61 3.87 3.63 20.68
N LEU A 62 3.71 4.86 21.18
CA LEU A 62 4.78 5.61 21.86
C LEU A 62 4.99 5.17 23.31
N LEU A 63 3.95 4.62 23.96
CA LEU A 63 4.00 4.25 25.37
C LEU A 63 5.12 3.22 25.68
N PRO A 64 5.32 2.15 24.88
CA PRO A 64 6.43 1.23 25.11
C PRO A 64 7.79 1.93 25.12
N SER A 65 8.04 2.86 24.18
CA SER A 65 9.31 3.58 24.09
C SER A 65 9.57 4.46 25.32
N ILE A 66 8.55 5.18 25.79
CA ILE A 66 8.64 6.02 27.00
C ILE A 66 8.87 5.15 28.24
N ILE A 67 8.17 4.01 28.36
CA ILE A 67 8.34 3.08 29.50
C ILE A 67 9.74 2.46 29.48
N THR A 68 10.26 2.07 28.30
CA THR A 68 11.63 1.57 28.17
C THR A 68 12.65 2.61 28.61
N GLY A 69 12.48 3.89 28.28
CA GLY A 69 13.32 4.97 28.79
C GLY A 69 13.36 5.01 30.32
N ARG A 70 12.18 4.98 30.98
CA ARG A 70 12.11 4.96 32.45
C ARG A 70 12.67 3.69 33.08
N ILE A 71 12.56 2.53 32.40
CA ILE A 71 13.20 1.29 32.87
C ILE A 71 14.72 1.47 32.95
N VAL A 72 15.31 2.07 31.92
CA VAL A 72 16.76 2.30 31.86
C VAL A 72 17.19 3.37 32.86
N ASP A 73 16.53 4.53 32.85
CA ASP A 73 16.98 5.71 33.59
C ASP A 73 16.63 5.65 35.08
N GLU A 74 15.46 5.12 35.46
CA GLU A 74 14.97 5.16 36.85
C GLU A 74 15.12 3.80 37.55
N ALA A 75 14.74 2.70 36.90
CA ALA A 75 14.68 1.40 37.56
C ALA A 75 16.05 0.70 37.62
N LEU A 76 16.80 0.70 36.51
CA LEU A 76 18.11 0.05 36.45
C LEU A 76 19.19 0.88 37.16
N MET A 77 19.26 2.19 36.93
CA MET A 77 20.23 3.06 37.63
C MET A 77 19.91 3.18 39.13
N GLY A 78 18.62 3.27 39.49
CA GLY A 78 18.18 3.36 40.89
C GLY A 78 18.20 2.04 41.67
N ARG A 79 18.54 0.91 41.03
CA ARG A 79 18.52 -0.46 41.60
C ARG A 79 17.20 -0.84 42.31
N ASN A 80 16.08 -0.27 41.90
CA ASN A 80 14.79 -0.51 42.54
C ASN A 80 14.03 -1.66 41.86
N MET A 81 14.16 -2.86 42.42
CA MET A 81 13.57 -4.08 41.86
C MET A 81 12.04 -4.03 41.78
N LYS A 82 11.38 -3.35 42.73
CA LYS A 82 9.91 -3.24 42.76
C LYS A 82 9.42 -2.32 41.62
N LEU A 83 10.10 -1.19 41.41
CA LEU A 83 9.81 -0.29 40.30
C LEU A 83 10.06 -0.96 38.95
N LEU A 84 11.15 -1.75 38.84
CA LEU A 84 11.46 -2.52 37.64
C LEU A 84 10.33 -3.48 37.26
N ILE A 85 9.83 -4.28 38.20
CA ILE A 85 8.74 -5.24 37.94
C ILE A 85 7.46 -4.50 37.53
N GLN A 86 7.11 -3.39 38.19
CA GLN A 86 5.94 -2.58 37.83
C GLN A 86 6.05 -2.01 36.40
N LEU A 87 7.22 -1.48 36.03
CA LEU A 87 7.45 -0.95 34.69
C LEU A 87 7.47 -2.06 33.64
N LEU A 88 7.99 -3.25 33.95
CA LEU A 88 7.95 -4.40 33.03
C LEU A 88 6.51 -4.89 32.78
N ILE A 89 5.68 -4.96 33.82
CA ILE A 89 4.25 -5.31 33.67
C ILE A 89 3.53 -4.23 32.85
N ALA A 90 3.80 -2.94 33.11
CA ALA A 90 3.24 -1.84 32.34
C ALA A 90 3.71 -1.86 30.87
N ALA A 91 4.99 -2.14 30.62
CA ALA A 91 5.55 -2.28 29.27
C ALA A 91 4.88 -3.44 28.52
N PHE A 92 4.71 -4.58 29.17
CA PHE A 92 4.00 -5.72 28.58
C PHE A 92 2.54 -5.36 28.27
N GLY A 93 1.82 -4.76 29.22
CA GLY A 93 0.43 -4.33 29.02
C GLY A 93 0.27 -3.34 27.88
N THR A 94 1.11 -2.31 27.81
CA THR A 94 1.08 -1.33 26.72
C THR A 94 1.45 -1.94 25.37
N LEU A 95 2.42 -2.85 25.33
CA LEU A 95 2.75 -3.60 24.11
C LEU A 95 1.55 -4.43 23.64
N THR A 96 0.92 -5.20 24.53
CA THR A 96 -0.27 -6.00 24.20
C THR A 96 -1.41 -5.11 23.68
N ILE A 97 -1.70 -3.99 24.35
CA ILE A 97 -2.74 -3.04 23.92
C ILE A 97 -2.39 -2.47 22.54
N SER A 98 -1.14 -2.09 22.31
CA SER A 98 -0.68 -1.59 21.00
C SER A 98 -0.89 -2.64 19.90
N GLN A 99 -0.60 -3.92 20.16
CA GLN A 99 -0.83 -4.99 19.19
C GLN A 99 -2.32 -5.22 18.93
N VAL A 100 -3.17 -5.18 19.96
CA VAL A 100 -4.63 -5.30 19.80
C VAL A 100 -5.18 -4.16 18.95
N ILE A 101 -4.73 -2.92 19.18
CA ILE A 101 -5.11 -1.77 18.35
C ILE A 101 -4.65 -1.97 16.91
N GLY A 102 -3.42 -2.46 16.69
CA GLY A 102 -2.92 -2.77 15.34
C GLY A 102 -3.77 -3.82 14.61
N VAL A 103 -4.24 -4.85 15.32
CA VAL A 103 -5.17 -5.84 14.76
C VAL A 103 -6.52 -5.20 14.43
N LEU A 104 -7.07 -4.36 15.30
CA LEU A 104 -8.31 -3.61 15.04
C LEU A 104 -8.18 -2.70 13.83
N GLU A 105 -7.08 -1.97 13.71
CA GLU A 105 -6.78 -1.12 12.56
C GLU A 105 -6.72 -1.94 11.26
N SER A 106 -6.02 -3.07 11.28
CA SER A 106 -5.94 -4.00 10.15
C SER A 106 -7.30 -4.55 9.76
N TYR A 107 -8.12 -4.94 10.74
CA TYR A 107 -9.49 -5.42 10.51
C TYR A 107 -10.37 -4.34 9.88
N ILE A 108 -10.33 -3.11 10.40
CA ILE A 108 -11.09 -1.97 9.86
C ILE A 108 -10.67 -1.70 8.41
N ASN A 109 -9.36 -1.68 8.12
CA ASN A 109 -8.85 -1.50 6.75
C ASN A 109 -9.34 -2.60 5.80
N ALA A 110 -9.30 -3.86 6.23
CA ALA A 110 -9.79 -4.99 5.43
C ALA A 110 -11.31 -4.89 5.20
N TRP A 111 -12.08 -4.56 6.23
CA TRP A 111 -13.53 -4.41 6.14
C TRP A 111 -13.93 -3.29 5.18
N ILE A 112 -13.29 -2.12 5.27
CA ILE A 112 -13.50 -0.99 4.36
C ILE A 112 -13.20 -1.41 2.90
N SER A 113 -12.06 -2.07 2.69
CA SER A 113 -11.65 -2.53 1.36
C SER A 113 -12.68 -3.48 0.73
N GLN A 114 -13.19 -4.44 1.52
CA GLN A 114 -14.22 -5.36 1.04
C GLN A 114 -15.55 -4.66 0.79
N ARG A 115 -15.91 -3.67 1.61
CA ARG A 115 -17.14 -2.90 1.43
C ARG A 115 -17.12 -2.09 0.13
N ILE A 116 -15.99 -1.48 -0.20
CA ILE A 116 -15.80 -0.75 -1.46
C ILE A 116 -15.96 -1.69 -2.66
N ILE A 117 -15.33 -2.87 -2.62
CA ILE A 117 -15.48 -3.89 -3.68
C ILE A 117 -16.94 -4.30 -3.84
N PHE A 118 -17.63 -4.56 -2.72
CA PHE A 118 -19.04 -4.94 -2.72
C PHE A 118 -19.92 -3.88 -3.38
N ASP A 119 -19.74 -2.61 -3.00
CA ASP A 119 -20.53 -1.49 -3.54
C ASP A 119 -20.25 -1.30 -5.04
N MET A 120 -19.00 -1.43 -5.48
CA MET A 120 -18.63 -1.33 -6.90
C MET A 120 -19.23 -2.47 -7.72
N LYS A 121 -19.16 -3.72 -7.22
CA LYS A 121 -19.75 -4.89 -7.88
C LYS A 121 -21.26 -4.74 -8.02
N ASN A 122 -21.95 -4.29 -6.97
CA ASN A 122 -23.39 -4.05 -7.03
C ASN A 122 -23.78 -2.95 -8.01
N GLN A 123 -23.04 -1.83 -8.05
CA GLN A 123 -23.28 -0.76 -9.02
C GLN A 123 -23.12 -1.26 -10.45
N MET A 124 -22.06 -2.01 -10.73
CA MET A 124 -21.80 -2.52 -12.06
C MET A 124 -22.83 -3.59 -12.46
N TYR A 125 -23.23 -4.46 -11.53
CA TYR A 125 -24.27 -5.44 -11.77
C TYR A 125 -25.63 -4.78 -12.07
N ASN A 126 -26.00 -3.76 -11.27
CA ASN A 126 -27.21 -2.98 -11.53
C ASN A 126 -27.17 -2.29 -12.90
N HIS A 127 -26.01 -1.73 -13.30
CA HIS A 127 -25.85 -1.13 -14.62
C HIS A 127 -26.00 -2.15 -15.76
N LEU A 128 -25.40 -3.35 -15.61
CA LEU A 128 -25.54 -4.44 -16.58
C LEU A 128 -27.00 -4.87 -16.76
N GLN A 129 -27.79 -4.95 -15.68
CA GLN A 129 -29.20 -5.33 -15.78
C GLN A 129 -30.05 -4.36 -16.61
N HIS A 130 -29.66 -3.09 -16.70
CA HIS A 130 -30.39 -2.07 -17.45
C HIS A 130 -29.85 -1.87 -18.88
N MET A 131 -28.82 -2.61 -19.31
CA MET A 131 -28.26 -2.48 -20.66
C MET A 131 -29.09 -3.22 -21.72
N PRO A 132 -29.13 -2.69 -22.96
CA PRO A 132 -29.88 -3.30 -24.05
C PRO A 132 -29.29 -4.65 -24.47
N HIS A 133 -30.14 -5.55 -24.97
CA HIS A 133 -29.73 -6.89 -25.39
C HIS A 133 -28.59 -6.89 -26.43
N ASN A 134 -28.54 -5.88 -27.29
CA ASN A 134 -27.49 -5.71 -28.31
C ASN A 134 -26.06 -5.64 -27.72
N PHE A 135 -25.91 -5.15 -26.49
CA PHE A 135 -24.63 -5.16 -25.79
C PHE A 135 -24.16 -6.60 -25.51
N PHE A 136 -25.07 -7.46 -25.08
CA PHE A 136 -24.77 -8.86 -24.74
C PHE A 136 -24.58 -9.76 -25.97
N THR A 137 -25.03 -9.34 -27.14
CA THR A 137 -24.78 -10.06 -28.40
C THR A 137 -23.47 -9.65 -29.09
N SER A 138 -22.93 -8.47 -28.76
CA SER A 138 -21.69 -7.94 -29.34
C SER A 138 -20.46 -8.25 -28.50
N GLU A 139 -20.60 -8.25 -27.16
CA GLU A 139 -19.52 -8.54 -26.23
C GLU A 139 -19.53 -10.00 -25.78
N LYS A 140 -18.35 -10.62 -25.63
CA LYS A 140 -18.26 -11.98 -25.10
C LYS A 140 -18.56 -11.98 -23.61
N GLN A 141 -19.38 -12.93 -23.16
CA GLN A 141 -19.75 -13.06 -21.74
C GLN A 141 -18.52 -13.16 -20.80
N GLY A 142 -17.45 -13.83 -21.25
CA GLY A 142 -16.19 -13.93 -20.51
C GLY A 142 -15.48 -12.58 -20.30
N ASP A 143 -15.60 -11.66 -21.25
CA ASP A 143 -14.97 -10.34 -21.17
C ASP A 143 -15.69 -9.46 -20.14
N ILE A 144 -17.03 -9.56 -20.07
CA ILE A 144 -17.85 -8.87 -19.07
C ILE A 144 -17.48 -9.34 -17.65
N ILE A 145 -17.37 -10.66 -17.43
CA ILE A 145 -16.99 -11.23 -16.13
C ILE A 145 -15.56 -10.85 -15.75
N THR A 146 -14.65 -10.79 -16.74
CA THR A 146 -13.27 -10.38 -16.51
C THR A 146 -13.19 -8.92 -16.09
N ARG A 147 -13.89 -8.01 -16.78
CA ARG A 147 -13.99 -6.59 -16.38
C ARG A 147 -14.63 -6.44 -14.99
N MET A 148 -15.68 -7.20 -14.71
CA MET A 148 -16.33 -7.20 -13.38
C MET A 148 -15.39 -7.57 -12.25
N ASN A 149 -14.53 -8.57 -12.47
CA ASN A 149 -13.69 -9.07 -11.39
C ASN A 149 -12.35 -8.34 -11.37
N SER A 150 -11.65 -8.28 -12.50
CA SER A 150 -10.30 -7.74 -12.59
C SER A 150 -10.27 -6.22 -12.55
N ASP A 151 -11.11 -5.53 -13.34
CA ASP A 151 -11.05 -4.06 -13.38
C ASP A 151 -11.58 -3.46 -12.07
N ILE A 152 -12.67 -4.00 -11.52
CA ILE A 152 -13.18 -3.56 -10.21
C ILE A 152 -12.17 -3.85 -9.10
N SER A 153 -11.54 -5.04 -9.09
CA SER A 153 -10.52 -5.34 -8.10
C SER A 153 -9.31 -4.41 -8.24
N GLY A 154 -8.88 -4.11 -9.46
CA GLY A 154 -7.80 -3.16 -9.73
C GLY A 154 -8.11 -1.76 -9.21
N VAL A 155 -9.30 -1.23 -9.51
CA VAL A 155 -9.73 0.08 -9.01
C VAL A 155 -9.83 0.08 -7.48
N SER A 156 -10.38 -0.97 -6.87
CA SER A 156 -10.44 -1.09 -5.42
C SER A 156 -9.06 -1.19 -4.78
N THR A 157 -8.10 -1.90 -5.38
CA THR A 157 -6.73 -1.96 -4.87
C THR A 157 -6.08 -0.58 -4.85
N VAL A 158 -6.35 0.26 -5.84
CA VAL A 158 -5.86 1.65 -5.85
C VAL A 158 -6.56 2.47 -4.77
N ILE A 159 -7.88 2.42 -4.68
CA ILE A 159 -8.70 3.22 -3.76
C ILE A 159 -8.51 2.79 -2.30
N SER A 160 -8.74 1.51 -2.01
CA SER A 160 -8.81 0.97 -0.65
C SER A 160 -7.46 0.49 -0.13
N GLY A 161 -6.58 0.02 -1.02
CA GLY A 161 -5.23 -0.40 -0.65
C GLY A 161 -4.28 0.79 -0.69
N THR A 162 -3.96 1.25 -1.90
CA THR A 162 -2.85 2.18 -2.13
C THR A 162 -3.10 3.55 -1.52
N LEU A 163 -4.25 4.19 -1.80
CA LEU A 163 -4.55 5.52 -1.28
C LEU A 163 -4.75 5.50 0.24
N ALA A 164 -5.44 4.50 0.79
CA ALA A 164 -5.57 4.35 2.24
C ALA A 164 -4.22 4.13 2.93
N SER A 165 -3.34 3.28 2.37
CA SER A 165 -1.99 3.10 2.90
C SER A 165 -1.16 4.38 2.80
N ILE A 166 -1.27 5.17 1.72
CA ILE A 166 -0.58 6.46 1.63
C ILE A 166 -1.06 7.40 2.74
N VAL A 167 -2.37 7.55 2.92
CA VAL A 167 -2.94 8.38 3.99
C VAL A 167 -2.49 7.87 5.37
N SER A 168 -2.51 6.56 5.59
CA SER A 168 -2.08 5.94 6.84
C SER A 168 -0.61 6.15 7.15
N ASN A 169 0.25 5.94 6.16
CA ASN A 169 1.69 6.13 6.29
C ASN A 169 2.03 7.60 6.53
N VAL A 170 1.39 8.53 5.81
CA VAL A 170 1.60 9.97 6.04
C VAL A 170 1.14 10.36 7.44
N ALA A 171 -0.03 9.91 7.88
CA ALA A 171 -0.52 10.16 9.24
C ALA A 171 0.46 9.62 10.29
N THR A 172 0.91 8.36 10.13
CA THR A 172 1.91 7.72 11.00
C THR A 172 3.23 8.48 11.05
N VAL A 173 3.73 8.93 9.89
CA VAL A 173 4.97 9.72 9.82
C VAL A 173 4.81 11.05 10.54
N VAL A 174 3.70 11.76 10.33
CA VAL A 174 3.41 13.05 10.97
C VAL A 174 3.29 12.88 12.48
N THR A 175 2.49 11.92 12.96
CA THR A 175 2.31 11.68 14.40
C THR A 175 3.63 11.29 15.07
N THR A 176 4.40 10.41 14.44
CA THR A 176 5.71 9.97 14.93
C THR A 176 6.70 11.12 14.96
N MET A 177 6.76 11.95 13.91
CA MET A 177 7.61 13.15 13.90
C MET A 177 7.24 14.09 15.05
N VAL A 178 5.96 14.43 15.21
CA VAL A 178 5.49 15.31 16.29
C VAL A 178 5.92 14.75 17.65
N ALA A 179 5.79 13.44 17.87
CA ALA A 179 6.23 12.79 19.09
C ALA A 179 7.74 12.86 19.31
N LEU A 180 8.55 12.55 18.29
CA LEU A 180 10.02 12.61 18.38
C LEU A 180 10.51 14.03 18.65
N PHE A 181 9.97 15.02 17.95
CA PHE A 181 10.32 16.43 18.17
C PHE A 181 9.91 16.92 19.56
N SER A 182 8.80 16.42 20.10
CA SER A 182 8.36 16.74 21.48
C SER A 182 9.28 16.15 22.55
N MET A 183 9.97 15.05 22.24
CA MET A 183 10.84 14.34 23.17
C MET A 183 12.30 14.85 23.09
N SER A 184 12.89 14.94 21.90
CA SER A 184 14.18 15.59 21.66
C SER A 184 14.33 15.99 20.20
N TRP A 185 14.29 17.29 19.93
CA TRP A 185 14.45 17.82 18.58
C TRP A 185 15.84 17.54 17.99
N GLN A 186 16.89 17.45 18.84
CA GLN A 186 18.25 17.13 18.39
C GLN A 186 18.35 15.70 17.86
N LEU A 187 17.82 14.72 18.61
CA LEU A 187 17.80 13.32 18.17
C LEU A 187 16.89 13.12 16.95
N ALA A 188 15.76 13.84 16.89
CA ALA A 188 14.86 13.82 15.74
C ALA A 188 15.56 14.29 14.45
N LEU A 189 16.33 15.39 14.50
CA LEU A 189 17.10 15.89 13.35
C LEU A 189 18.17 14.89 12.89
N VAL A 190 18.90 14.27 13.83
CA VAL A 190 19.86 13.22 13.49
C VAL A 190 19.17 12.07 12.76
N GLY A 191 18.01 11.62 13.24
CA GLY A 191 17.20 10.60 12.57
C GLY A 191 16.77 10.99 11.15
N ILE A 192 16.36 12.25 10.94
CA ILE A 192 15.98 12.76 9.60
C ILE A 192 17.16 12.72 8.63
N VAL A 193 18.38 13.02 9.09
CA VAL A 193 19.59 12.98 8.24
C VAL A 193 19.96 11.55 7.83
N VAL A 194 19.62 10.54 8.64
CA VAL A 194 19.85 9.13 8.30
C VAL A 194 18.97 8.67 7.12
N ILE A 195 17.77 9.23 6.95
CA ILE A 195 16.85 8.87 5.86
C ILE A 195 17.47 9.05 4.47
N PRO A 196 17.96 10.24 4.04
CA PRO A 196 18.58 10.41 2.73
C PRO A 196 19.85 9.56 2.59
N LEU A 197 20.61 9.36 3.68
CA LEU A 197 21.79 8.49 3.68
C LEU A 197 21.45 7.05 3.28
N LEU A 198 20.27 6.55 3.66
CA LEU A 198 19.77 5.22 3.27
C LEU A 198 19.12 5.21 1.88
N ILE A 199 18.38 6.26 1.52
CA ILE A 199 17.62 6.32 0.25
C ILE A 199 18.55 6.47 -0.96
N LEU A 200 19.56 7.34 -0.89
CA LEU A 200 20.46 7.62 -2.02
C LEU A 200 21.17 6.37 -2.58
N PRO A 201 21.86 5.54 -1.76
CA PRO A 201 22.50 4.32 -2.27
C PRO A 201 21.47 3.30 -2.74
N THR A 202 20.36 3.15 -2.01
CA THR A 202 19.27 2.22 -2.40
C THR A 202 18.70 2.58 -3.77
N LYS A 203 18.50 3.87 -4.05
CA LYS A 203 18.03 4.35 -5.36
C LYS A 203 19.03 4.00 -6.47
N SER A 204 20.33 4.27 -6.26
CA SER A 204 21.38 4.00 -7.25
C SER A 204 21.52 2.51 -7.57
N VAL A 205 21.48 1.66 -6.54
CA VAL A 205 21.49 0.20 -6.72
C VAL A 205 20.21 -0.26 -7.43
N GLY A 206 19.06 0.32 -7.07
CA GLY A 206 17.78 0.04 -7.71
C GLY A 206 17.82 0.30 -9.21
N GLU A 207 18.25 1.49 -9.64
CA GLU A 207 18.36 1.87 -11.05
C GLU A 207 19.27 0.90 -11.84
N THR A 208 20.39 0.49 -11.25
CA THR A 208 21.30 -0.49 -11.87
C THR A 208 20.67 -1.87 -11.99
N ARG A 209 20.01 -2.35 -10.92
CA ARG A 209 19.30 -3.64 -10.91
C ARG A 209 18.19 -3.67 -11.96
N TRP A 210 17.49 -2.55 -12.16
CA TRP A 210 16.47 -2.43 -13.18
C TRP A 210 17.02 -2.59 -14.60
N LYS A 211 18.15 -1.94 -14.89
CA LYS A 211 18.81 -2.08 -16.20
C LYS A 211 19.20 -3.53 -16.49
N LEU A 212 19.77 -4.22 -15.51
CA LEU A 212 20.13 -5.64 -15.63
C LEU A 212 18.90 -6.55 -15.80
N LEU A 213 17.80 -6.26 -15.08
CA LEU A 213 16.54 -6.99 -15.22
C LEU A 213 15.93 -6.82 -16.61
N SER A 214 15.97 -5.61 -17.19
CA SER A 214 15.47 -5.38 -18.55
C SER A 214 16.29 -6.13 -19.59
N GLU A 215 17.62 -6.08 -19.50
CA GLU A 215 18.51 -6.80 -20.42
C GLU A 215 18.33 -8.32 -20.30
N SER A 216 18.15 -8.84 -19.08
CA SER A 216 17.89 -10.27 -18.86
C SER A 216 16.53 -10.72 -19.40
N GLN A 217 15.51 -9.85 -19.39
CA GLN A 217 14.20 -10.15 -19.92
C GLN A 217 14.20 -10.17 -21.45
N GLU A 218 14.87 -9.19 -22.09
CA GLU A 218 15.00 -9.12 -23.55
C GLU A 218 15.64 -10.40 -24.12
N LYS A 219 16.72 -10.87 -23.49
CA LYS A 219 17.36 -12.16 -23.87
C LYS A 219 16.46 -13.37 -23.65
N ARG A 220 15.57 -13.34 -22.65
CA ARG A 220 14.60 -14.43 -22.42
C ARG A 220 13.51 -14.44 -23.48
N ASP A 221 13.01 -13.26 -23.85
CA ASP A 221 11.99 -13.11 -24.87
C ASP A 221 12.51 -13.58 -26.24
N GLU A 222 13.75 -13.20 -26.60
CA GLU A 222 14.41 -13.68 -27.82
C GLU A 222 14.55 -15.20 -27.85
N MET A 223 14.94 -15.80 -26.72
CA MET A 223 15.02 -17.27 -26.59
C MET A 223 13.65 -17.94 -26.78
N ASN A 224 12.61 -17.39 -26.16
CA ASN A 224 11.24 -17.91 -26.28
C ASN A 224 10.71 -17.77 -27.72
N GLN A 225 11.05 -16.67 -28.40
CA GLN A 225 10.69 -16.47 -29.79
C GLN A 225 11.37 -17.52 -30.69
N MET A 226 12.69 -17.72 -30.55
CA MET A 226 13.40 -18.77 -31.30
C MET A 226 12.82 -20.16 -31.07
N VAL A 227 12.48 -20.50 -29.82
CA VAL A 227 11.84 -21.79 -29.49
C VAL A 227 10.48 -21.93 -30.18
N ASN A 228 9.65 -20.88 -30.17
CA ASN A 228 8.36 -20.90 -30.85
C ASN A 228 8.50 -20.97 -32.38
N GLU A 229 9.47 -20.26 -32.97
CA GLU A 229 9.75 -20.30 -34.42
C GLU A 229 10.31 -21.66 -34.86
N THR A 230 11.06 -22.36 -34.01
CA THR A 230 11.68 -23.67 -34.35
C THR A 230 10.70 -24.83 -34.17
N LEU A 231 9.75 -24.73 -33.24
CA LEU A 231 8.77 -25.78 -32.94
C LEU A 231 7.46 -25.67 -33.74
N SER A 232 7.26 -24.56 -34.47
CA SER A 232 6.07 -24.29 -35.27
C SER A 232 6.27 -24.57 -36.75
#